data_AF-A0A9W9TDU8-F1
#
_entry.id   AF-A0A9W9TDU8-F1
#
_cell.length_a   1.000
_cell.length_b   1.000
_cell.length_c   1.000
_cell.angle_alpha   90.00
_cell.angle_beta   90.00
_cell.angle_gamma   90.00
#
_symmetry.space_group_name_H-M   'P 1'
#
loop_
_entity.id
_entity.type
_entity.pdbx_description
1 polymer ?
#
loop_
_entity_poly.entity_id
_entity_poly.type
_entity_poly.pdbx_seq_one_letter_code
_entity_poly.pdbx_strand_id
1 'polypeptide(L)'
;MYATAVVAFIVLYFLIIPVAQYFYDTKGLRKYHNFYSLSGIYDLPFVYEAQKGFRSRNLFEAHKKHPVLRIDIYGHGTDCIKDRFYSETGGTHAHLADVVGKKEHARKRKVLSSAYVVKNLEEWEFKVADVSGKLIKAFDKRCTTSLPSNTLPSEEDLNVDYRRWTVLFAAAAIANIGLSEDLGFLDEGSDFVKSESKDGTVKEVSFRECHGATGRVSYQLMWSYDWLKKFKRISKIFSLGYQRMWNLDGAD
;
A
#
# COMPACT_ATOMS: atom_id res chain seq x y z
N MET A 1 -46.85 -3.28 -3.45
CA MET A 1 -46.34 -4.35 -4.34
C MET A 1 -44.86 -4.14 -4.71
N TYR A 2 -44.44 -2.95 -5.15
CA TYR A 2 -43.02 -2.71 -5.48
C TYR A 2 -42.09 -2.70 -4.25
N ALA A 3 -42.48 -2.03 -3.15
CA ALA A 3 -41.67 -2.01 -1.93
C ALA A 3 -41.44 -3.41 -1.34
N THR A 4 -42.48 -4.25 -1.31
CA THR A 4 -42.38 -5.64 -0.83
C THR A 4 -41.48 -6.49 -1.72
N ALA A 5 -41.56 -6.33 -3.06
CA ALA A 5 -40.68 -7.03 -3.99
C ALA A 5 -39.22 -6.59 -3.83
N VAL A 6 -38.97 -5.29 -3.64
CA VAL A 6 -37.61 -4.76 -3.39
C VAL A 6 -37.04 -5.28 -2.08
N VAL A 7 -37.82 -5.28 -0.99
CA VAL A 7 -37.38 -5.84 0.30
C VAL A 7 -37.07 -7.32 0.17
N ALA A 8 -37.95 -8.09 -0.49
CA ALA A 8 -37.73 -9.51 -0.73
C ALA A 8 -36.45 -9.76 -1.55
N PHE A 9 -36.21 -8.97 -2.60
CA PHE A 9 -34.99 -9.05 -3.40
C PHE A 9 -33.74 -8.74 -2.57
N ILE A 10 -33.76 -7.68 -1.76
CA ILE A 10 -32.64 -7.31 -0.88
C ILE A 10 -32.33 -8.45 0.09
N VAL A 11 -33.36 -9.00 0.75
CA VAL A 11 -33.19 -10.12 1.70
C VAL A 11 -32.63 -11.35 1.00
N LEU A 12 -33.18 -11.71 -0.16
CA LEU A 12 -32.73 -12.87 -0.92
C LEU A 12 -31.27 -12.71 -1.36
N TYR A 13 -30.94 -11.57 -1.97
CA TYR A 13 -29.62 -11.31 -2.56
C TYR A 13 -28.53 -11.09 -1.51
N PHE A 14 -28.80 -10.31 -0.46
CA PHE A 14 -27.77 -9.95 0.52
C PHE A 14 -27.70 -10.88 1.72
N LEU A 15 -28.77 -11.59 2.07
CA LEU A 15 -28.80 -12.47 3.25
C LEU A 15 -28.90 -13.94 2.87
N ILE A 16 -29.94 -14.34 2.13
CA ILE A 16 -30.22 -15.76 1.91
C ILE A 16 -29.16 -16.41 1.00
N ILE A 17 -28.89 -15.84 -0.17
CA ILE A 17 -27.96 -16.42 -1.15
C ILE A 17 -26.53 -16.57 -0.58
N PRO A 18 -25.90 -15.53 0.02
CA PRO A 18 -24.53 -15.65 0.53
C PRO A 18 -24.43 -16.65 1.68
N VAL A 19 -25.43 -16.69 2.57
CA VAL A 19 -25.49 -17.65 3.67
C VAL A 19 -25.63 -19.07 3.12
N ALA A 20 -26.55 -19.30 2.17
CA ALA A 20 -26.74 -20.60 1.55
C ALA A 20 -25.46 -21.09 0.84
N GLN A 21 -24.77 -20.21 0.11
CA GLN A 21 -23.49 -20.52 -0.54
C GLN A 21 -22.40 -20.87 0.46
N TYR A 22 -22.32 -20.13 1.58
CA TYR A 22 -21.38 -20.44 2.65
C TYR A 22 -21.63 -21.84 3.22
N PHE A 23 -22.88 -22.19 3.54
CA PHE A 23 -23.21 -23.49 4.12
C PHE A 23 -23.11 -24.66 3.13
N TYR A 24 -23.31 -24.42 1.82
CA TYR A 24 -23.19 -25.43 0.77
C TYR A 24 -21.77 -26.02 0.66
N ASP A 25 -20.73 -25.20 0.88
CA ASP A 25 -19.32 -25.59 1.08
C ASP A 25 -18.81 -26.76 0.22
N THR A 26 -18.95 -26.67 -1.10
CA THR A 26 -18.52 -27.72 -2.05
C THR A 26 -17.07 -28.17 -1.91
N LYS A 27 -16.20 -27.29 -1.41
CA LYS A 27 -14.77 -27.52 -1.25
C LYS A 27 -14.39 -27.98 0.17
N GLY A 28 -15.36 -28.10 1.09
CA GLY A 28 -15.12 -28.50 2.47
C GLY A 28 -14.15 -27.57 3.21
N LEU A 29 -14.17 -26.27 2.90
CA LEU A 29 -13.24 -25.28 3.44
C LEU A 29 -13.69 -24.73 4.79
N ARG A 30 -14.94 -24.95 5.20
CA ARG A 30 -15.43 -24.54 6.54
C ARG A 30 -14.79 -25.28 7.70
N LYS A 31 -14.06 -26.37 7.44
CA LYS A 31 -13.23 -27.03 8.46
C LYS A 31 -12.13 -26.11 9.00
N TYR A 32 -11.74 -25.08 8.25
CA TYR A 32 -10.82 -24.04 8.68
C TYR A 32 -11.58 -22.83 9.22
N HIS A 33 -11.07 -22.23 10.30
CA HIS A 33 -11.74 -21.11 10.96
C HIS A 33 -11.60 -19.84 10.12
N ASN A 34 -12.66 -19.07 10.01
CA ASN A 34 -12.59 -17.75 9.39
C ASN A 34 -11.77 -16.79 10.27
N PHE A 35 -11.15 -15.78 9.67
CA PHE A 35 -10.45 -14.74 10.43
C PHE A 35 -11.43 -13.89 11.28
N TYR A 36 -12.59 -13.54 10.73
CA TYR A 36 -13.77 -13.08 11.48
C TYR A 36 -14.96 -13.99 11.19
N SER A 37 -15.91 -14.07 12.12
CA SER A 37 -17.09 -14.94 11.99
C SER A 37 -17.83 -14.76 10.66
N LEU A 38 -17.93 -13.52 10.16
CA LEU A 38 -18.61 -13.18 8.91
C LEU A 38 -17.71 -13.16 7.66
N SER A 39 -16.39 -13.35 7.80
CA SER A 39 -15.44 -13.29 6.67
C SER A 39 -15.68 -14.37 5.62
N GLY A 40 -16.39 -15.45 5.96
CA GLY A 40 -16.76 -16.49 4.99
C GLY A 40 -17.99 -16.14 4.14
N ILE A 41 -18.71 -15.06 4.48
CA ILE A 41 -19.97 -14.66 3.85
C ILE A 41 -19.83 -13.25 3.22
N TYR A 42 -19.12 -12.35 3.89
CA TYR A 42 -18.95 -10.96 3.46
C TYR A 42 -17.50 -10.49 3.58
N ASP A 43 -17.12 -9.55 2.72
CA ASP A 43 -15.80 -8.90 2.75
C ASP A 43 -15.70 -7.78 3.80
N LEU A 44 -16.84 -7.28 4.29
CA LEU A 44 -16.91 -6.15 5.23
C LEU A 44 -16.04 -6.30 6.49
N PRO A 45 -15.88 -7.49 7.10
CA PRO A 45 -14.95 -7.66 8.21
C PRO A 45 -13.50 -7.35 7.83
N PHE A 46 -13.08 -7.63 6.60
CA PHE A 46 -11.74 -7.28 6.13
C PHE A 46 -11.60 -5.78 5.89
N VAL A 47 -12.62 -5.11 5.33
CA VAL A 47 -12.67 -3.65 5.23
C VAL A 47 -12.54 -3.02 6.61
N TYR A 48 -13.32 -3.49 7.58
CA TYR A 48 -13.28 -3.02 8.96
C TYR A 48 -11.90 -3.23 9.61
N GLU A 49 -11.30 -4.40 9.40
CA GLU A 49 -9.98 -4.69 9.95
C GLU A 49 -8.87 -3.85 9.33
N ALA A 50 -8.98 -3.55 8.03
CA ALA A 50 -8.04 -2.68 7.32
C ALA A 50 -8.01 -1.26 7.89
N GLN A 51 -9.11 -0.79 8.50
CA GLN A 51 -9.15 0.53 9.15
C GLN A 51 -8.27 0.63 10.40
N LYS A 52 -7.99 -0.50 11.08
CA LYS A 52 -7.33 -0.47 12.39
C LYS A 52 -5.80 -0.33 12.33
N GLY A 53 -5.17 -0.70 11.21
CA GLY A 53 -3.71 -0.68 11.07
C GLY A 53 -2.96 -1.77 11.85
N PHE A 54 -3.67 -2.71 12.51
CA PHE A 54 -3.07 -3.77 13.35
C PHE A 54 -3.39 -5.20 12.88
N ARG A 55 -3.66 -5.37 11.58
CA ARG A 55 -4.06 -6.67 11.00
C ARG A 55 -3.07 -7.79 11.31
N SER A 56 -1.76 -7.52 11.23
CA SER A 56 -0.72 -8.50 11.53
C SER A 56 -0.80 -9.03 12.96
N ARG A 57 -1.01 -8.14 13.94
CA ARG A 57 -1.21 -8.52 15.35
C ARG A 57 -2.47 -9.35 15.52
N ASN A 58 -3.60 -8.90 14.96
CA ASN A 58 -4.86 -9.61 15.13
C ASN A 58 -4.83 -10.99 14.45
N LEU A 59 -4.16 -11.11 13.30
CA LEU A 59 -3.91 -12.39 12.62
C LEU A 59 -3.00 -13.30 13.46
N PHE A 60 -1.95 -12.75 14.07
CA PHE A 60 -1.10 -13.48 15.00
C PHE A 60 -1.87 -14.02 16.21
N GLU A 61 -2.71 -13.20 16.85
CA GLU A 61 -3.55 -13.63 17.98
C GLU A 61 -4.56 -14.70 17.56
N ALA A 62 -5.15 -14.59 16.37
CA ALA A 62 -6.03 -15.63 15.84
C ALA A 62 -5.29 -16.95 15.59
N HIS A 63 -4.05 -16.88 15.11
CA HIS A 63 -3.21 -18.06 14.88
C HIS A 63 -2.77 -18.79 16.16
N LYS A 64 -2.74 -18.12 17.31
CA LYS A 64 -2.52 -18.79 18.61
C LYS A 64 -3.62 -19.80 18.94
N LYS A 65 -4.85 -19.58 18.43
CA LYS A 65 -6.01 -20.45 18.65
C LYS A 65 -6.23 -21.42 17.49
N HIS A 66 -5.94 -20.98 16.28
CA HIS A 66 -6.23 -21.73 15.06
C HIS A 66 -4.98 -21.80 14.16
N PRO A 67 -4.38 -22.97 13.96
CA PRO A 67 -3.16 -23.08 13.15
C PRO A 67 -3.39 -22.69 11.69
N VAL A 68 -4.61 -22.90 11.19
CA VAL A 68 -5.02 -22.52 9.83
C VAL A 68 -6.26 -21.65 9.89
N LEU A 69 -6.17 -20.48 9.25
CA LEU A 69 -7.28 -19.56 9.04
C LEU A 69 -7.66 -19.53 7.56
N ARG A 70 -8.96 -19.46 7.29
CA ARG A 70 -9.50 -19.28 5.95
C ARG A 70 -9.37 -17.81 5.55
N ILE A 71 -8.35 -17.53 4.77
CA ILE A 71 -8.08 -16.26 4.10
C ILE A 71 -7.60 -16.55 2.68
N ASP A 72 -7.85 -15.66 1.72
CA ASP A 72 -7.36 -15.84 0.35
C ASP A 72 -5.86 -15.59 0.28
N ILE A 73 -5.11 -16.60 -0.16
CA ILE A 73 -3.66 -16.54 -0.39
C ILE A 73 -3.38 -17.18 -1.75
N TYR A 74 -2.49 -16.58 -2.53
CA TYR A 74 -1.94 -17.21 -3.74
C TYR A 74 -0.60 -17.91 -3.44
N GLY A 75 -0.36 -19.05 -4.06
CA GLY A 75 0.87 -19.83 -3.89
C GLY A 75 1.84 -19.70 -5.06
N HIS A 76 3.15 -19.66 -4.78
CA HIS A 76 4.17 -19.75 -5.81
C HIS A 76 4.19 -21.15 -6.45
N GLY A 77 4.28 -21.24 -7.79
CA GLY A 77 4.29 -22.51 -8.51
C GLY A 77 2.91 -23.20 -8.66
N THR A 78 1.82 -22.55 -8.24
CA THR A 78 0.45 -23.06 -8.37
C THR A 78 -0.29 -22.40 -9.53
N ASP A 79 -1.48 -22.88 -9.88
CA ASP A 79 -2.37 -22.22 -10.86
C ASP A 79 -2.97 -20.91 -10.38
N CYS A 80 -2.84 -20.59 -9.08
CA CYS A 80 -3.26 -19.30 -8.54
C CYS A 80 -2.54 -18.15 -9.27
N ILE A 81 -3.30 -17.09 -9.50
CA ILE A 81 -2.82 -15.82 -10.03
C ILE A 81 -2.89 -14.77 -8.92
N LYS A 82 -2.25 -13.62 -9.14
CA LYS A 82 -2.41 -12.47 -8.24
C LYS A 82 -3.89 -12.09 -8.18
N ASP A 83 -4.31 -11.67 -7.01
CA ASP A 83 -5.69 -11.30 -6.77
C ASP A 83 -6.07 -10.00 -7.53
N ARG A 84 -7.38 -9.79 -7.73
CA ARG A 84 -7.95 -8.63 -8.44
C ARG A 84 -7.53 -7.29 -7.83
N PHE A 85 -7.14 -7.26 -6.56
CA PHE A 85 -6.48 -6.11 -5.91
C PHE A 85 -5.47 -5.42 -6.84
N TYR A 86 -4.57 -6.18 -7.46
CA TYR A 86 -3.48 -5.64 -8.27
C TYR A 86 -3.96 -5.00 -9.59
N SER A 87 -5.04 -5.52 -10.16
CA SER A 87 -5.66 -4.91 -11.35
C SER A 87 -6.50 -3.68 -11.00
N GLU A 88 -7.07 -3.60 -9.80
CA GLU A 88 -7.91 -2.48 -9.37
C GLU A 88 -7.10 -1.28 -8.86
N THR A 89 -5.91 -1.51 -8.27
CA THR A 89 -4.96 -0.42 -7.95
C THR A 89 -4.04 -0.05 -9.09
N GLY A 90 -3.94 -0.91 -10.11
CA GLY A 90 -3.04 -0.70 -11.22
C GLY A 90 -3.44 0.50 -12.07
N GLY A 91 -2.46 1.18 -12.64
CA GLY A 91 -2.70 2.17 -13.69
C GLY A 91 -3.19 1.53 -15.00
N THR A 92 -3.44 2.37 -16.02
CA THR A 92 -3.83 1.92 -17.38
C THR A 92 -2.84 0.94 -18.01
N HIS A 93 -1.59 0.97 -17.55
CA HIS A 93 -0.51 0.08 -17.96
C HIS A 93 0.05 -0.63 -16.73
N ALA A 94 -0.37 -1.87 -16.49
CA ALA A 94 0.10 -2.64 -15.33
C ALA A 94 1.63 -2.82 -15.38
N HIS A 95 2.35 -2.43 -14.34
CA HIS A 95 3.79 -2.72 -14.23
C HIS A 95 4.05 -4.12 -13.67
N LEU A 96 5.32 -4.50 -13.47
CA LEU A 96 5.70 -5.84 -12.99
C LEU A 96 4.99 -6.23 -11.67
N ALA A 97 4.84 -5.29 -10.73
CA ALA A 97 4.18 -5.58 -9.47
C ALA A 97 2.66 -5.82 -9.62
N ASP A 98 2.00 -5.20 -10.60
CA ASP A 98 0.53 -5.25 -10.74
C ASP A 98 0.05 -6.26 -11.77
N VAL A 99 0.91 -6.67 -12.70
CA VAL A 99 0.50 -7.62 -13.74
C VAL A 99 0.13 -8.97 -13.12
N VAL A 100 -1.13 -9.35 -13.37
CA VAL A 100 -1.75 -10.59 -12.87
C VAL A 100 -1.42 -11.79 -13.77
N GLY A 101 -1.35 -11.57 -15.08
CA GLY A 101 -1.11 -12.62 -16.07
C GLY A 101 0.32 -13.18 -16.00
N LYS A 102 0.47 -14.50 -15.78
CA LYS A 102 1.76 -15.15 -15.59
C LYS A 102 2.74 -14.98 -16.76
N LYS A 103 2.26 -15.13 -18.01
CA LYS A 103 3.11 -14.98 -19.21
C LYS A 103 3.67 -13.56 -19.32
N GLU A 104 2.81 -12.57 -19.11
CA GLU A 104 3.21 -11.16 -19.18
C GLU A 104 4.08 -10.76 -17.99
N HIS A 105 3.79 -11.29 -16.79
CA HIS A 105 4.67 -11.17 -15.63
C HIS A 105 6.06 -11.73 -15.92
N ALA A 106 6.16 -12.93 -16.49
CA ALA A 106 7.45 -13.53 -16.86
C ALA A 106 8.20 -12.69 -17.89
N ARG A 107 7.51 -12.18 -18.93
CA ARG A 107 8.09 -11.29 -19.93
C ARG A 107 8.65 -10.01 -19.29
N LYS A 108 7.85 -9.30 -18.49
CA LYS A 108 8.27 -8.07 -17.79
C LYS A 108 9.39 -8.33 -16.79
N ARG A 109 9.34 -9.44 -16.07
CA ARG A 109 10.39 -9.84 -15.12
C ARG A 109 11.70 -10.08 -15.83
N LYS A 110 11.69 -10.74 -17.00
CA LYS A 110 12.89 -10.97 -17.80
C LYS A 110 13.53 -9.64 -18.22
N VAL A 111 12.72 -8.70 -18.71
CA VAL A 111 13.19 -7.35 -19.08
C VAL A 111 13.73 -6.59 -17.87
N LEU A 112 13.02 -6.60 -16.74
CA LEU A 112 13.50 -5.89 -15.55
C LEU A 112 14.78 -6.54 -15.00
N SER A 113 14.87 -7.87 -15.00
CA SER A 113 16.03 -8.59 -14.47
C SER A 113 17.34 -8.27 -15.19
N SER A 114 17.30 -7.89 -16.47
CA SER A 114 18.51 -7.46 -17.18
C SER A 114 19.06 -6.14 -16.64
N ALA A 115 18.20 -5.24 -16.13
CA ALA A 115 18.63 -4.01 -15.47
C ALA A 115 19.37 -4.29 -14.15
N TYR A 116 19.00 -5.37 -13.44
CA TYR A 116 19.60 -5.77 -12.17
C TYR A 116 20.76 -6.78 -12.31
N VAL A 117 21.33 -6.95 -13.51
CA VAL A 117 22.55 -7.76 -13.69
C VAL A 117 23.74 -7.02 -13.07
N VAL A 118 24.65 -7.76 -12.45
CA VAL A 118 25.80 -7.23 -11.66
C VAL A 118 26.53 -6.09 -12.37
N LYS A 119 26.86 -6.25 -13.66
CA LYS A 119 27.54 -5.21 -14.45
C LYS A 119 26.79 -3.87 -14.42
N ASN A 120 25.46 -3.89 -14.53
CA ASN A 120 24.66 -2.67 -14.50
C ASN A 120 24.51 -2.12 -13.08
N LEU A 121 24.61 -2.97 -12.06
CA LEU A 121 24.60 -2.52 -10.66
C LEU A 121 25.90 -1.78 -10.31
N GLU A 122 27.04 -2.22 -10.83
CA GLU A 122 28.33 -1.50 -10.69
C GLU A 122 28.22 -0.07 -11.26
N GLU A 123 27.51 0.09 -12.38
CA GLU A 123 27.23 1.41 -12.96
C GLU A 123 26.33 2.30 -12.08
N TRP A 124 25.67 1.77 -11.05
CA TRP A 124 24.82 2.54 -10.12
C TRP A 124 25.48 2.82 -8.78
N GLU A 125 26.67 2.28 -8.51
CA GLU A 125 27.36 2.45 -7.22
C GLU A 125 27.56 3.93 -6.89
N PHE A 126 27.96 4.73 -7.88
CA PHE A 126 28.15 6.18 -7.68
C PHE A 126 26.86 6.91 -7.30
N LYS A 127 25.70 6.45 -7.79
CA LYS A 127 24.39 7.04 -7.43
C LYS A 127 24.05 6.73 -5.98
N VAL A 128 24.29 5.50 -5.54
CA VAL A 128 24.11 5.12 -4.12
C VAL A 128 25.06 5.93 -3.25
N ALA A 129 26.34 6.04 -3.64
CA ALA A 129 27.34 6.80 -2.91
C ALA A 129 26.97 8.29 -2.79
N ASP A 130 26.47 8.93 -3.86
CA ASP A 130 26.02 10.32 -3.83
C ASP A 130 24.85 10.52 -2.84
N VAL A 131 23.79 9.72 -2.97
CA VAL A 131 22.61 9.83 -2.10
C VAL A 131 22.95 9.52 -0.64
N SER A 132 23.81 8.53 -0.39
CA SER A 132 24.36 8.26 0.95
C SER A 132 25.19 9.42 1.48
N GLY A 133 26.03 10.04 0.65
CA GLY A 133 26.81 11.21 1.01
C GLY A 133 25.94 12.41 1.39
N LYS A 134 24.84 12.64 0.67
CA LYS A 134 23.85 13.68 0.99
C LYS A 134 23.19 13.44 2.35
N LEU A 135 22.82 12.19 2.65
CA LEU A 135 22.26 11.82 3.96
C LEU A 135 23.26 12.04 5.09
N ILE A 136 24.52 11.62 4.91
CA ILE A 136 25.59 11.83 5.89
C ILE A 136 25.78 13.32 6.14
N LYS A 137 25.92 14.14 5.09
CA LYS A 137 26.02 15.60 5.21
C LYS A 137 24.84 16.21 5.96
N ALA A 138 23.63 15.71 5.75
CA ALA A 138 22.44 16.17 6.46
C ALA A 138 22.47 15.82 7.95
N PHE A 139 23.00 14.65 8.33
CA PHE A 139 23.20 14.27 9.72
C PHE A 139 24.38 15.00 10.37
N ASP A 140 25.51 15.16 9.68
CA ASP A 140 26.66 15.91 10.17
C ASP A 140 26.29 17.36 10.55
N LYS A 141 25.46 18.01 9.74
CA LYS A 141 24.92 19.36 10.03
C LYS A 141 24.07 19.43 11.31
N ARG A 142 23.60 18.29 11.79
CA ARG A 142 22.74 18.15 12.98
C ARG A 142 23.47 17.51 14.15
N CYS A 143 24.70 17.06 13.97
CA CYS A 143 25.54 16.59 15.06
C CYS A 143 25.79 17.74 16.03
N THR A 144 25.65 17.44 17.32
CA THR A 144 26.00 18.35 18.40
C THR A 144 27.30 17.90 19.06
N THR A 145 27.77 18.66 20.07
CA THR A 145 28.99 18.35 20.80
C THR A 145 28.90 16.96 21.43
N SER A 146 30.03 16.24 21.46
CA SER A 146 30.09 14.91 22.05
C SER A 146 29.55 14.89 23.48
N LEU A 147 28.71 13.89 23.74
CA LEU A 147 28.09 13.71 25.04
C LEU A 147 29.14 13.33 26.09
N PRO A 148 29.18 13.98 27.27
CA PRO A 148 30.00 13.54 28.38
C PRO A 148 29.70 12.08 28.76
N SER A 149 30.69 11.38 29.32
CA SER A 149 30.51 9.98 29.72
C SER A 149 29.40 9.85 30.76
N ASN A 150 28.51 8.87 30.58
CA ASN A 150 27.37 8.58 31.45
C ASN A 150 26.33 9.69 31.62
N THR A 151 26.24 10.64 30.68
CA THR A 151 25.13 11.62 30.67
C THR A 151 24.10 11.28 29.60
N LEU A 152 22.86 11.76 29.76
CA LEU A 152 21.84 11.72 28.71
C LEU A 152 21.96 12.97 27.82
N PRO A 153 21.65 12.89 26.52
CA PRO A 153 21.62 14.06 25.65
C PRO A 153 20.58 15.07 26.12
N SER A 154 20.84 16.36 25.89
CA SER A 154 19.83 17.38 26.14
C SER A 154 18.68 17.22 25.14
N GLU A 155 17.47 17.65 25.50
CA GLU A 155 16.32 17.57 24.58
C GLU A 155 16.56 18.37 23.28
N GLU A 156 17.35 19.45 23.36
CA GLU A 156 17.72 20.30 22.22
C GLU A 156 18.63 19.55 21.21
N ASP A 157 19.40 18.57 21.69
CA ASP A 157 20.23 17.70 20.84
C ASP A 157 19.40 16.63 20.10
N LEU A 158 18.17 16.34 20.54
CA LEU A 158 17.27 15.35 19.94
C LEU A 158 16.48 15.91 18.74
N ASN A 159 17.17 16.61 17.85
CA ASN A 159 16.56 17.37 16.75
C ASN A 159 16.45 16.58 15.42
N VAL A 160 16.77 15.27 15.43
CA VAL A 160 16.78 14.41 14.23
C VAL A 160 15.58 13.48 14.20
N ASP A 161 14.66 13.69 13.26
CA ASP A 161 13.66 12.69 12.89
C ASP A 161 14.28 11.66 11.93
N TYR A 162 14.87 10.61 12.49
CA TYR A 162 15.51 9.53 11.73
C TYR A 162 14.55 8.85 10.74
N ARG A 163 13.27 8.69 11.11
CA ARG A 163 12.27 8.04 10.25
C ARG A 163 11.97 8.91 9.03
N ARG A 164 11.87 10.24 9.20
CA ARG A 164 11.71 11.16 8.07
C ARG A 164 12.91 11.06 7.12
N TRP A 165 14.13 11.18 7.63
CA TRP A 165 15.34 11.16 6.81
C TRP A 165 15.54 9.86 6.03
N THR A 166 15.26 8.72 6.66
CA THR A 166 15.36 7.41 5.97
C THR A 166 14.29 7.23 4.89
N VAL A 167 13.09 7.80 5.07
CA VAL A 167 12.05 7.82 4.02
C VAL A 167 12.48 8.72 2.86
N LEU A 168 13.03 9.91 3.13
CA LEU A 168 13.56 10.80 2.08
C LEU A 168 14.70 10.14 1.32
N PHE A 169 15.63 9.51 2.03
CA PHE A 169 16.75 8.76 1.45
C PHE A 169 16.26 7.64 0.52
N ALA A 170 15.32 6.80 0.99
CA ALA A 170 14.79 5.71 0.18
C ALA A 170 14.09 6.23 -1.09
N ALA A 171 13.28 7.28 -0.97
CA ALA A 171 12.58 7.86 -2.12
C ALA A 171 13.57 8.48 -3.12
N ALA A 172 14.55 9.25 -2.64
CA ALA A 172 15.59 9.86 -3.48
C ALA A 172 16.45 8.80 -4.18
N ALA A 173 16.87 7.74 -3.46
CA ALA A 173 17.65 6.65 -4.05
C ALA A 173 16.86 5.91 -5.14
N ILE A 174 15.58 5.60 -4.91
CA ILE A 174 14.72 4.92 -5.88
C ILE A 174 14.54 5.79 -7.14
N ALA A 175 14.29 7.09 -6.99
CA ALA A 175 14.15 8.01 -8.11
C ALA A 175 15.46 8.18 -8.88
N ASN A 176 16.59 8.31 -8.19
CA ASN A 176 17.89 8.49 -8.83
C ASN A 176 18.34 7.23 -9.58
N ILE A 177 18.16 6.04 -8.98
CA ILE A 177 18.52 4.78 -9.65
C ILE A 177 17.53 4.46 -10.78
N GLY A 178 16.22 4.49 -10.49
CA GLY A 178 15.19 4.04 -11.39
C GLY A 178 14.84 5.02 -12.51
N LEU A 179 14.96 6.33 -12.26
CA LEU A 179 14.53 7.39 -13.17
C LEU A 179 15.67 8.35 -13.54
N SER A 180 16.85 8.21 -12.92
CA SER A 180 17.96 9.18 -13.05
C SER A 180 17.58 10.60 -12.63
N GLU A 181 16.63 10.71 -11.71
CA GLU A 181 16.10 11.99 -11.22
C GLU A 181 16.61 12.29 -9.81
N ASP A 182 17.04 13.54 -9.58
CA ASP A 182 17.32 14.06 -8.25
C ASP A 182 16.14 14.88 -7.74
N LEU A 183 15.43 14.33 -6.75
CA LEU A 183 14.24 14.99 -6.18
C LEU A 183 14.60 16.12 -5.20
N GLY A 184 15.88 16.36 -4.90
CA GLY A 184 16.32 17.42 -3.96
C GLY A 184 16.01 17.14 -2.49
N PHE A 185 15.34 16.03 -2.17
CA PHE A 185 14.81 15.74 -0.83
C PHE A 185 15.85 15.80 0.29
N LEU A 186 17.06 15.32 0.03
CA LEU A 186 18.11 15.26 1.05
C LEU A 186 18.83 16.60 1.23
N ASP A 187 18.95 17.39 0.17
CA ASP A 187 19.60 18.71 0.22
C ASP A 187 18.67 19.73 0.91
N GLU A 188 17.38 19.69 0.59
CA GLU A 188 16.36 20.56 1.18
C GLU A 188 15.88 20.07 2.56
N GLY A 189 16.03 18.77 2.86
CA GLY A 189 15.43 18.15 4.04
C GLY A 189 13.90 18.11 3.99
N SER A 190 13.33 18.16 2.79
CA SER A 190 11.92 18.31 2.47
C SER A 190 11.44 17.17 1.57
N ASP A 191 10.15 16.86 1.58
CA ASP A 191 9.52 15.95 0.62
C ASP A 191 8.64 16.68 -0.41
N PHE A 192 8.75 18.02 -0.47
CA PHE A 192 8.09 18.80 -1.51
C PHE A 192 8.75 18.57 -2.86
N VAL A 193 7.93 18.31 -3.88
CA VAL A 193 8.36 18.07 -5.26
C VAL A 193 7.40 18.76 -6.22
N LYS A 194 7.90 19.13 -7.39
CA LYS A 194 7.08 19.62 -8.49
C LYS A 194 6.34 18.45 -9.14
N SER A 195 5.02 18.56 -9.23
CA SER A 195 4.15 17.63 -9.94
C SER A 195 3.53 18.37 -11.12
N GLU A 196 3.73 17.81 -12.31
CA GLU A 196 3.12 18.30 -13.55
C GLU A 196 1.86 17.48 -13.88
N SER A 197 0.76 18.19 -14.11
CA SER A 197 -0.51 17.62 -14.58
C SER A 197 -0.48 17.42 -16.10
N LYS A 198 -1.42 16.63 -16.65
CA LYS A 198 -1.51 16.36 -18.11
C LYS A 198 -1.74 17.61 -18.97
N ASP A 199 -2.26 18.68 -18.37
CA ASP A 199 -2.47 19.98 -18.99
C ASP A 199 -1.24 20.90 -18.92
N GLY A 200 -0.12 20.41 -18.37
CA GLY A 200 1.11 21.17 -18.17
C GLY A 200 1.13 22.03 -16.90
N THR A 201 0.05 22.02 -16.09
CA THR A 201 0.02 22.77 -14.84
C THR A 201 0.98 22.14 -13.83
N VAL A 202 1.93 22.94 -13.33
CA VAL A 202 2.90 22.50 -12.31
C VAL A 202 2.48 23.00 -10.94
N LYS A 203 2.46 22.10 -9.95
CA LYS A 203 2.21 22.42 -8.54
C LYS A 203 3.27 21.79 -7.65
N GLU A 204 3.55 22.43 -6.53
CA GLU A 204 4.38 21.85 -5.48
C GLU A 204 3.51 20.99 -4.56
N VAL A 205 3.94 19.75 -4.31
CA VAL A 205 3.20 18.76 -3.51
C VAL A 205 4.12 18.01 -2.57
N SER A 206 3.61 17.59 -1.41
CA SER A 206 4.32 16.66 -0.53
C SER A 206 4.23 15.24 -1.09
N PHE A 207 5.37 14.68 -1.46
CA PHE A 207 5.50 13.31 -1.94
C PHE A 207 4.94 12.31 -0.91
N ARG A 208 5.26 12.48 0.37
CA ARG A 208 4.84 11.53 1.42
C ARG A 208 3.34 11.61 1.68
N GLU A 209 2.74 12.80 1.65
CA GLU A 209 1.30 12.95 1.80
C GLU A 209 0.55 12.30 0.63
N CYS A 210 0.96 12.54 -0.62
CA CYS A 210 0.35 11.92 -1.79
C CYS A 210 0.51 10.40 -1.80
N HIS A 211 1.73 9.90 -1.57
CA HIS A 211 2.01 8.47 -1.51
C HIS A 211 1.25 7.78 -0.36
N GLY A 212 1.25 8.39 0.82
CA GLY A 212 0.55 7.88 1.99
C GLY A 212 -0.96 7.88 1.83
N ALA A 213 -1.53 8.93 1.21
CA ALA A 213 -2.96 9.01 0.91
C ALA A 213 -3.38 7.88 -0.03
N THR A 214 -2.69 7.73 -1.16
CA THR A 214 -2.90 6.66 -2.17
C THR A 214 -2.89 5.28 -1.51
N GLY A 215 -1.85 4.99 -0.73
CA GLY A 215 -1.71 3.70 -0.05
C GLY A 215 -2.82 3.44 0.97
N ARG A 216 -3.21 4.46 1.75
CA ARG A 216 -4.27 4.33 2.76
C ARG A 216 -5.63 4.08 2.13
N VAL A 217 -6.07 4.92 1.20
CA VAL A 217 -7.42 4.80 0.63
C VAL A 217 -7.58 3.51 -0.17
N SER A 218 -6.55 3.10 -0.90
CA SER A 218 -6.52 1.84 -1.64
C SER A 218 -6.60 0.66 -0.68
N TYR A 219 -5.70 0.56 0.30
CA TYR A 219 -5.67 -0.56 1.23
C TYR A 219 -6.91 -0.62 2.13
N GLN A 220 -7.51 0.50 2.50
CA GLN A 220 -8.62 0.54 3.46
C GLN A 220 -9.96 0.12 2.86
N LEU A 221 -10.21 0.40 1.57
CA LEU A 221 -11.54 0.25 0.97
C LEU A 221 -11.62 -0.84 -0.11
N MET A 222 -10.50 -1.33 -0.61
CA MET A 222 -10.47 -2.24 -1.75
C MET A 222 -10.83 -3.69 -1.46
N TRP A 223 -11.00 -4.08 -0.19
CA TRP A 223 -11.33 -5.46 0.16
C TRP A 223 -12.70 -5.94 -0.36
N SER A 224 -13.52 -5.06 -0.97
CA SER A 224 -14.70 -5.46 -1.73
C SER A 224 -14.70 -4.80 -3.11
N TYR A 225 -14.17 -5.51 -4.11
CA TYR A 225 -13.88 -4.96 -5.45
C TYR A 225 -15.11 -4.37 -6.13
N ASP A 226 -16.24 -5.08 -6.11
CA ASP A 226 -17.47 -4.64 -6.77
C ASP A 226 -18.11 -3.40 -6.11
N TRP A 227 -17.75 -3.15 -4.84
CA TRP A 227 -18.23 -2.01 -4.07
C TRP A 227 -17.23 -0.87 -3.99
N LEU A 228 -15.99 -1.03 -4.46
CA LEU A 228 -14.93 -0.04 -4.35
C LEU A 228 -15.35 1.35 -4.86
N LYS A 229 -15.97 1.43 -6.05
CA LYS A 229 -16.47 2.71 -6.60
C LYS A 229 -17.52 3.36 -5.71
N LYS A 230 -18.40 2.55 -5.09
CA LYS A 230 -19.43 3.03 -4.16
C LYS A 230 -18.80 3.48 -2.85
N PHE A 231 -17.86 2.71 -2.28
CA PHE A 231 -17.12 3.06 -1.08
C PHE A 231 -16.30 4.34 -1.26
N LYS A 232 -15.67 4.56 -2.42
CA LYS A 232 -15.02 5.83 -2.75
C LYS A 232 -16.01 7.00 -2.69
N ARG A 233 -17.18 6.90 -3.32
CA ARG A 233 -18.21 7.95 -3.29
C ARG A 233 -18.73 8.21 -1.87
N ILE A 234 -19.07 7.15 -1.15
CA ILE A 234 -19.60 7.21 0.22
C ILE A 234 -18.55 7.82 1.17
N SER A 235 -17.30 7.35 1.11
CA SER A 235 -16.23 7.85 1.99
C SER A 235 -15.94 9.35 1.78
N LYS A 236 -16.01 9.86 0.54
CA LYS A 236 -15.91 11.31 0.26
C LYS A 236 -17.03 12.13 0.93
N ILE A 237 -18.24 11.56 1.07
CA ILE A 237 -19.40 12.24 1.66
C ILE A 237 -19.33 12.21 3.19
N PHE A 238 -19.02 11.05 3.77
CA PHE A 238 -19.12 10.84 5.22
C PHE A 238 -17.83 11.13 5.99
N SER A 239 -16.71 11.42 5.32
CA SER A 239 -15.44 11.71 5.98
C SER A 239 -14.60 12.73 5.22
N LEU A 240 -14.38 13.89 5.86
CA LEU A 240 -13.45 14.91 5.38
C LEU A 240 -12.02 14.36 5.24
N GLY A 241 -11.63 13.41 6.10
CA GLY A 241 -10.33 12.75 6.01
C GLY A 241 -10.17 11.94 4.73
N TYR A 242 -11.17 11.11 4.38
CA TYR A 242 -11.17 10.40 3.12
C TYR A 242 -11.27 11.34 1.92
N GLN A 243 -12.08 12.40 2.02
CA GLN A 243 -12.16 13.41 0.96
C GLN A 243 -10.78 14.02 0.67
N ARG A 244 -10.04 14.45 1.70
CA ARG A 244 -8.67 14.96 1.55
C ARG A 244 -7.75 13.91 0.92
N MET A 245 -7.76 12.67 1.41
CA MET A 245 -6.88 11.63 0.87
C MET A 245 -7.19 11.30 -0.59
N TRP A 246 -8.47 11.25 -0.98
CA TRP A 246 -8.84 11.04 -2.38
C TRP A 246 -8.43 12.21 -3.30
N ASN A 247 -8.43 13.45 -2.78
CA ASN A 247 -7.96 14.59 -3.55
C ASN A 247 -6.42 14.56 -3.73
N LEU A 248 -5.69 14.00 -2.77
CA LEU A 248 -4.23 13.82 -2.83
C LEU A 248 -3.79 12.66 -3.73
N ASP A 249 -4.59 11.59 -3.79
CA ASP A 249 -4.40 10.42 -4.65
C ASP A 249 -4.46 10.77 -6.14
N GLY A 250 -5.30 11.75 -6.52
CA GLY A 250 -5.38 12.25 -7.89
C GLY A 250 -6.06 11.31 -8.89
N ALA A 251 -6.62 10.18 -8.44
CA ALA A 251 -7.49 9.37 -9.27
C ALA A 251 -8.88 10.01 -9.33
N ASP A 252 -9.19 10.71 -10.43
CA ASP A 252 -10.56 10.99 -10.84
C ASP A 252 -11.03 9.98 -11.90
#